data_AF-A0A2A7GV20-F1
#
_entry.id   AF-A0A2A7GV20-F1
#
_cell.length_a   1.000
_cell.length_b   1.000
_cell.length_c   1.000
_cell.angle_alpha   90.00
_cell.angle_beta   90.00
_cell.angle_gamma   90.00
#
_symmetry.space_group_name_H-M   'P 1'
#
loop_
_entity.id
_entity.type
_entity.pdbx_description
1 polymer ?
#
loop_
_entity_poly.entity_id
_entity_poly.type
_entity_poly.pdbx_seq_one_letter_code
_entity_poly.pdbx_strand_id
1 'polypeptide(L)' 'MNITRWQVRALRLRGKMTQQEFAKHLGVSRELISSIENGYCPISKKLQVNLLQAYEFTPELYEELDRYCQVIKS' A
#
# COMPACT_ATOMS: atom_id res chain seq x y z
N MET A 1 -4.36 -12.19 6.47
CA MET A 1 -3.36 -11.22 6.99
C MET A 1 -3.89 -9.81 6.79
N ASN A 2 -3.62 -8.88 7.71
CA ASN A 2 -4.11 -7.50 7.60
C ASN A 2 -3.01 -6.63 6.98
N ILE A 3 -3.33 -5.90 5.91
CA ILE A 3 -2.41 -4.95 5.28
C ILE A 3 -2.49 -3.62 6.03
N THR A 4 -1.36 -3.01 6.36
CA THR A 4 -1.28 -1.74 7.09
C THR A 4 -1.06 -0.55 6.16
N ARG A 5 -1.34 0.68 6.62
CA ARG A 5 -1.06 1.91 5.83
C ARG A 5 0.41 2.03 5.39
N TRP A 6 1.33 1.54 6.21
CA TRP A 6 2.75 1.60 5.93
C TRP A 6 3.15 0.61 4.83
N GLN A 7 2.54 -0.57 4.83
CA GLN A 7 2.73 -1.56 3.76
C GLN A 7 2.14 -1.06 2.43
N VAL A 8 1.01 -0.33 2.46
CA VAL A 8 0.46 0.34 1.27
C VAL A 8 1.46 1.37 0.72
N ARG A 9 2.02 2.22 1.58
CA ARG A 9 3.05 3.19 1.20
C ARG A 9 4.33 2.52 0.68
N ALA A 10 4.75 1.43 1.31
CA ALA A 10 5.94 0.67 0.92
C ALA A 10 5.77 0.02 -0.46
N LEU A 11 4.62 -0.59 -0.75
CA LEU A 11 4.30 -1.12 -2.08
C LEU A 11 4.45 -0.05 -3.17
N ARG A 12 3.87 1.13 -2.92
CA ARG A 12 3.96 2.26 -3.84
C ARG A 12 5.41 2.70 -4.08
N LEU A 13 6.17 2.90 -3.01
CA LEU A 13 7.55 3.39 -3.10
C LEU A 13 8.48 2.35 -3.74
N ARG A 14 8.28 1.05 -3.46
CA ARG A 14 9.01 -0.03 -4.13
C ARG A 14 8.74 -0.03 -5.64
N GLY A 15 7.48 0.19 -6.03
CA GLY A 15 7.09 0.37 -7.43
C GLY A 15 7.57 1.68 -8.06
N LYS A 16 8.25 2.55 -7.30
CA LYS A 16 8.69 3.90 -7.72
C LYS A 16 7.53 4.76 -8.26
N MET A 17 6.33 4.57 -7.73
CA MET A 17 5.13 5.28 -8.18
C MET A 17 4.84 6.50 -7.31
N THR A 18 4.38 7.56 -7.95
CA THR A 18 3.65 8.65 -7.28
C THR A 18 2.33 8.14 -6.71
N GLN A 19 1.72 8.88 -5.79
CA GLN A 19 0.38 8.52 -5.27
C GLN A 19 -0.68 8.47 -6.38
N GLN A 20 -0.54 9.32 -7.41
CA GLN A 20 -1.47 9.35 -8.54
C GLN A 20 -1.34 8.09 -9.41
N GLU A 21 -0.11 7.68 -9.73
CA GLU A 21 0.14 6.46 -10.53
C GLU A 21 -0.30 5.21 -9.78
N PHE A 22 -0.01 5.14 -8.48
CA PHE A 22 -0.42 4.02 -7.65
C PHE A 22 -1.94 3.92 -7.49
N ALA A 23 -2.62 5.06 -7.31
CA ALA A 23 -4.08 5.10 -7.29
C ALA A 23 -4.68 4.62 -8.61
N LYS A 24 -4.13 5.07 -9.74
CA LYS A 24 -4.52 4.62 -11.08
C LYS A 24 -4.31 3.12 -11.25
N HIS A 25 -3.16 2.60 -10.82
CA HIS A 25 -2.83 1.18 -10.87
C HIS A 25 -3.82 0.32 -10.05
N LEU A 26 -4.27 0.83 -8.89
CA LEU A 26 -5.24 0.16 -8.02
C LEU A 26 -6.71 0.44 -8.35
N GLY A 27 -7.00 1.27 -9.37
CA GLY A 27 -8.35 1.66 -9.74
C GLY A 27 -9.11 2.45 -8.67
N VAL A 28 -8.41 3.33 -7.94
CA VAL A 28 -8.98 4.19 -6.89
C VAL A 28 -8.59 5.65 -7.06
N SER A 29 -9.16 6.54 -6.25
CA SER A 29 -8.76 7.95 -6.25
C SER A 29 -7.43 8.17 -5.54
N ARG A 30 -6.70 9.21 -5.98
CA ARG A 30 -5.45 9.65 -5.35
C ARG A 30 -5.68 10.09 -3.90
N GLU A 31 -6.82 10.74 -3.63
CA GLU A 31 -7.23 11.23 -2.31
C GLU A 31 -7.40 10.07 -1.32
N LEU A 32 -7.90 8.92 -1.78
CA LEU A 32 -8.02 7.72 -0.94
C LEU A 32 -6.63 7.21 -0.54
N ILE A 33 -5.71 7.07 -1.50
CA ILE A 33 -4.32 6.66 -1.22
C ILE A 33 -3.66 7.63 -0.22
N SER A 34 -3.77 8.94 -0.47
CA SER A 34 -3.23 9.96 0.43
C SER A 34 -3.82 9.85 1.85
N SER A 35 -5.14 9.70 1.97
CA SER A 35 -5.81 9.57 3.27
C SER A 35 -5.37 8.32 4.02
N ILE A 36 -5.18 7.21 3.32
CA ILE A 36 -4.71 5.95 3.90
C ILE A 36 -3.27 6.06 4.37
N GLU A 37 -2.35 6.54 3.52
CA GLU A 37 -0.92 6.62 3.86
C GLU A 37 -0.67 7.53 5.06
N ASN A 38 -1.46 8.59 5.22
CA ASN A 38 -1.41 9.48 6.39
C ASN A 38 -2.24 8.95 7.59
N GLY A 39 -3.01 7.88 7.42
CA GLY A 39 -3.88 7.26 8.41
C GLY A 39 -5.12 8.04 8.80
N TYR A 40 -5.57 8.96 7.95
CA TYR A 40 -6.88 9.58 8.07
C TYR A 40 -8.01 8.62 7.69
N CYS A 41 -7.72 7.57 6.91
CA CYS A 41 -8.70 6.58 6.48
C CYS A 41 -8.16 5.15 6.67
N PRO A 42 -8.92 4.22 7.25
CA PRO A 42 -8.56 2.81 7.28
C PRO A 42 -8.65 2.18 5.89
N ILE A 43 -7.92 1.07 5.69
CA ILE A 43 -7.96 0.33 4.43
C ILE A 43 -9.27 -0.46 4.36
N SER A 44 -10.12 -0.16 3.37
CA SER A 44 -11.38 -0.87 3.16
C SER A 44 -11.14 -2.29 2.63
N LYS A 45 -12.12 -3.19 2.84
CA LYS A 45 -12.09 -4.55 2.26
C LYS A 45 -11.92 -4.54 0.75
N LYS A 46 -12.58 -3.61 0.05
CA LYS A 46 -12.45 -3.47 -1.40
C LYS A 46 -11.02 -3.15 -1.81
N LEU A 47 -10.38 -2.21 -1.13
CA LEU A 47 -8.99 -1.87 -1.42
C LEU A 47 -8.04 -3.02 -1.06
N GLN A 48 -8.30 -3.77 0.03
CA GLN A 48 -7.54 -4.99 0.31
C GLN A 48 -7.63 -5.98 -0.85
N VAL A 49 -8.83 -6.21 -1.40
CA VAL A 49 -8.99 -7.07 -2.58
C VAL A 49 -8.21 -6.53 -3.78
N ASN A 50 -8.29 -5.23 -4.08
CA ASN A 50 -7.53 -4.63 -5.19
C ASN A 50 -6.02 -4.83 -5.01
N LEU A 51 -5.51 -4.68 -3.78
CA LEU A 51 -4.09 -4.93 -3.47
C LEU A 51 -3.73 -6.41 -3.68
N LEU A 52 -4.54 -7.33 -3.19
CA LEU A 52 -4.34 -8.78 -3.35
C LEU A 52 -4.42 -9.24 -4.82
N GLN A 53 -5.13 -8.51 -5.67
CA GLN A 53 -5.20 -8.78 -7.12
C GLN A 53 -4.01 -8.18 -7.87
N ALA A 54 -3.53 -7.00 -7.43
CA ALA A 54 -2.42 -6.31 -8.08
C ALA A 54 -1.04 -6.86 -7.68
N TYR A 55 -0.95 -7.52 -6.52
CA TYR A 55 0.30 -8.02 -5.96
C TYR A 55 0.14 -9.43 -5.41
N GLU A 56 1.14 -10.27 -5.65
CA GLU A 56 1.22 -11.60 -5.03
C GLU A 56 1.72 -11.48 -3.59
N PHE A 57 0.80 -11.57 -2.62
CA PHE A 57 1.15 -11.53 -1.21
C PHE A 57 1.67 -12.87 -0.70
N THR A 58 2.98 -13.07 -0.85
CA THR A 58 3.72 -14.20 -0.25
C THR A 58 4.31 -13.82 1.11
N PRO A 59 4.66 -14.78 1.99
CA PRO A 59 5.36 -14.49 3.23
C PRO A 59 6.62 -13.64 3.03
N GLU A 60 7.38 -13.89 1.98
CA GLU A 60 8.60 -13.16 1.63
C GLU A 60 8.30 -11.70 1.29
N LEU A 61 7.18 -11.45 0.59
CA LEU A 61 6.73 -10.08 0.31
C LEU A 61 6.41 -9.33 1.61
N TYR A 62 5.73 -9.97 2.55
CA TYR A 62 5.41 -9.35 3.83
C TYR A 62 6.67 -8.98 4.61
N GLU A 63 7.64 -9.89 4.68
CA GLU A 63 8.92 -9.62 5.35
C GLU A 63 9.68 -8.48 4.67
N GLU A 64 9.68 -8.42 3.35
CA GLU A 64 10.28 -7.32 2.58
C GLU A 64 9.61 -5.99 2.91
N LEU A 65 8.27 -5.95 2.89
CA LEU A 65 7.50 -4.75 3.21
C LEU A 65 7.73 -4.30 4.65
N ASP A 66 7.82 -5.22 5.60
CA ASP A 66 8.05 -4.89 7.01
C ASP A 66 9.45 -4.29 7.23
N ARG A 67 10.48 -4.81 6.57
CA ARG A 67 11.82 -4.19 6.55
C ARG A 67 11.78 -2.80 5.95
N TYR A 68 11.13 -2.63 4.79
CA TYR A 68 10.96 -1.32 4.17
C TYR A 68 10.22 -0.33 5.07
N CYS A 69 9.19 -0.80 5.77
CA CYS A 69 8.42 -0.01 6.72
C CYS A 69 9.29 0.55 7.85
N GLN A 70 10.32 -0.16 8.30
CA GLN A 70 11.23 0.35 9.34
C GLN A 70 12.06 1.54 8.84
N VAL A 71 12.43 1.54 7.56
CA VAL A 71 13.24 2.62 6.94
C VAL A 71 12.41 3.87 6.63
N ILE A 72 11.14 3.73 6.24
CA ILE A 72 10.30 4.89 5.85
C ILE A 72 9.55 5.55 7.01
N LYS A 73 9.59 4.94 8.21
CA LYS A 73 8.92 5.45 9.43
C LYS A 73 9.79 6.43 10.23
N SER A 74 11.10 6.47 9.96
CA SER A 74 12.04 7.46 10.48
C SER A 74 11.91 8.80 9.77
#